data_AF-A0A9E3DIR2-F1
#
_entry.id   AF-A0A9E3DIR2-F1
#
_cell.length_a   1.000
_cell.length_b   1.000
_cell.length_c   1.000
_cell.angle_alpha   90.00
_cell.angle_beta   90.00
_cell.angle_gamma   90.00
#
_symmetry.space_group_name_H-M   'P 1'
#
loop_
_entity.id
_entity.type
_entity.pdbx_description
1 polymer ?
#
loop_
_entity_poly.entity_id
_entity_poly.type
_entity_poly.pdbx_seq_one_letter_code
_entity_poly.pdbx_strand_id
1 'polypeptide(L)'
;MKDVLGYSEAFFLAAIPFLIFRSLGCDSFLSFELVLLVLKAIGFFGMLWLLRRFLNLNRTAALAGASLFTLSNVYYVHTGHAHLMAVALLPVLICLILSYRQMHNLGENRRALVFIGAAATLHALLFFTAFYIGWFTALCGAVFLVVYFLARRTYGSDSIPLASYLRGHLPGIVVGLLVFCVMMTPFCATYLPIMKQTGGRTFAEALLYSAEPIDVINIGPDNLVWRPLLRDFMNRLWTRPGGGEK
;
A
#
# COMPACT_ATOMS: atom_id res chain seq x y z
N MET A 1 18.01 -23.27 -0.66
CA MET A 1 17.42 -21.92 -0.51
C MET A 1 17.33 -21.50 0.96
N LYS A 2 18.39 -21.67 1.77
CA LYS A 2 18.35 -21.27 3.20
C LYS A 2 18.66 -19.78 3.42
N ASP A 3 19.22 -19.10 2.41
CA ASP A 3 19.74 -17.73 2.55
C ASP A 3 18.95 -16.64 1.80
N VAL A 4 17.81 -16.97 1.18
CA VAL A 4 17.05 -16.02 0.33
C VAL A 4 15.90 -15.33 1.08
N LEU A 5 15.35 -15.99 2.11
CA LEU A 5 14.18 -15.49 2.86
C LEU A 5 14.47 -14.22 3.69
N GLY A 6 15.74 -13.85 3.86
CA GLY A 6 16.14 -12.56 4.47
C GLY A 6 16.42 -11.44 3.46
N TYR A 7 16.50 -11.77 2.18
CA TYR A 7 16.86 -10.82 1.11
C TYR A 7 15.67 -10.42 0.23
N SER A 8 14.62 -11.26 0.16
CA SER A 8 13.46 -11.03 -0.71
C SER A 8 12.13 -11.18 0.02
N GLU A 9 11.13 -10.43 -0.46
CA GLU A 9 9.75 -10.49 0.05
C GLU A 9 9.06 -11.77 -0.45
N ALA A 10 8.07 -12.28 0.29
CA ALA A 10 7.51 -13.61 0.02
C ALA A 10 6.50 -13.66 -1.14
N PHE A 11 6.05 -12.50 -1.67
CA PHE A 11 5.07 -12.43 -2.77
C PHE A 11 3.81 -13.29 -2.53
N PHE A 12 3.39 -13.44 -1.26
CA PHE A 12 2.40 -14.44 -0.89
C PHE A 12 1.05 -14.30 -1.61
N LEU A 13 0.50 -13.08 -1.71
CA LEU A 13 -0.75 -12.85 -2.43
C LEU A 13 -0.65 -13.12 -3.94
N ALA A 14 0.55 -12.98 -4.52
CA ALA A 14 0.82 -13.28 -5.91
C ALA A 14 0.95 -14.79 -6.16
N ALA A 15 1.26 -15.59 -5.14
CA ALA A 15 1.44 -17.04 -5.27
C ALA A 15 0.14 -17.75 -5.71
N ILE A 16 -1.02 -17.32 -5.23
CA ILE A 16 -2.31 -17.93 -5.59
C ILE A 16 -2.61 -17.81 -7.09
N PRO A 17 -2.69 -16.59 -7.69
CA PRO A 17 -2.91 -16.47 -9.13
C PRO A 17 -1.76 -17.10 -9.93
N PHE A 18 -0.52 -17.06 -9.42
CA PHE A 18 0.60 -17.73 -10.07
C PHE A 18 0.37 -19.24 -10.18
N LEU A 19 0.00 -19.90 -9.09
CA LEU A 19 -0.28 -21.35 -9.06
C LEU A 19 -1.43 -21.73 -9.99
N ILE A 20 -2.46 -20.88 -10.10
CA ILE A 20 -3.56 -21.08 -11.05
C ILE A 20 -3.05 -21.04 -12.49
N PHE A 21 -2.24 -20.04 -12.88
CA PHE A 21 -1.72 -20.00 -14.26
C PHE A 21 -0.73 -21.14 -14.54
N ARG A 22 0.09 -21.53 -13.55
CA ARG A 22 0.98 -22.69 -13.67
C ARG A 22 0.21 -23.99 -13.85
N SER A 23 -0.92 -24.18 -13.16
CA SER A 23 -1.75 -25.38 -13.32
C SER A 23 -2.49 -25.43 -14.65
N LEU A 24 -2.73 -24.27 -15.28
CA LEU A 24 -3.25 -24.15 -16.65
C LEU A 24 -2.18 -24.39 -17.73
N GLY A 25 -0.94 -24.67 -17.35
CA GLY A 25 0.15 -25.01 -18.28
C GLY A 25 0.95 -23.81 -18.78
N CYS A 26 0.68 -22.59 -18.33
CA CYS A 26 1.53 -21.43 -18.62
C CYS A 26 2.92 -21.63 -18.01
N ASP A 27 3.99 -21.26 -18.73
CA ASP A 27 5.34 -21.30 -18.17
C ASP A 27 5.52 -20.28 -17.03
N SER A 28 6.68 -20.30 -16.36
CA SER A 28 6.94 -19.45 -15.19
C SER A 28 6.94 -17.95 -15.52
N PHE A 29 7.45 -17.54 -16.69
CA PHE A 29 7.50 -16.13 -17.08
C PHE A 29 6.10 -15.63 -17.44
N LEU A 30 5.38 -16.38 -18.29
CA LEU A 30 4.02 -16.02 -18.64
C LEU A 30 3.09 -16.00 -17.41
N SER A 31 3.20 -16.99 -16.52
CA SER A 31 2.41 -17.01 -15.29
C SER A 31 2.67 -15.78 -14.42
N PHE A 32 3.92 -15.34 -14.33
CA PHE A 32 4.29 -14.15 -13.58
C PHE A 32 3.73 -12.87 -14.22
N GLU A 33 3.84 -12.70 -15.54
CA GLU A 33 3.26 -11.57 -16.27
C GLU A 33 1.74 -11.50 -16.09
N LEU A 34 1.05 -12.64 -16.17
CA LEU A 34 -0.38 -12.73 -15.94
C LEU A 34 -0.78 -12.34 -14.51
N VAL A 35 0.04 -12.67 -13.51
CA VAL A 35 -0.17 -12.21 -12.12
C VAL A 35 -0.08 -10.71 -12.02
N LEU A 36 0.91 -10.07 -12.67
CA LEU A 36 1.02 -8.62 -12.68
C LEU A 36 -0.19 -7.97 -13.36
N LEU A 37 -0.68 -8.56 -14.46
CA LEU A 37 -1.90 -8.11 -15.14
C LEU A 37 -3.12 -8.22 -14.21
N VAL A 38 -3.25 -9.31 -13.46
CA VAL A 38 -4.32 -9.49 -12.47
C VAL A 38 -4.23 -8.42 -11.37
N LEU A 39 -3.05 -8.16 -10.82
CA LEU A 39 -2.87 -7.10 -9.82
C LEU A 39 -3.25 -5.72 -10.37
N LYS A 40 -2.88 -5.42 -11.62
CA LYS A 40 -3.27 -4.18 -12.30
C LYS A 40 -4.77 -4.08 -12.49
N ALA A 41 -5.43 -5.16 -12.90
CA ALA A 41 -6.88 -5.20 -13.03
C ALA A 41 -7.58 -4.95 -11.67
N ILE A 42 -7.11 -5.60 -10.60
CA ILE A 42 -7.61 -5.38 -9.25
C ILE A 42 -7.43 -3.91 -8.83
N GLY A 43 -6.26 -3.32 -9.11
CA GLY A 43 -6.01 -1.91 -8.82
C GLY A 43 -6.91 -0.95 -9.59
N PHE A 44 -7.13 -1.22 -10.89
CA PHE A 44 -8.04 -0.43 -11.70
C PHE A 44 -9.48 -0.47 -11.15
N PHE A 45 -10.02 -1.67 -10.94
CA PHE A 45 -11.39 -1.82 -10.47
C PHE A 45 -11.56 -1.37 -9.01
N GLY A 46 -10.57 -1.60 -8.16
CA GLY A 46 -10.55 -1.10 -6.78
C GLY A 46 -10.55 0.43 -6.74
N MET A 47 -9.75 1.08 -7.57
CA MET A 47 -9.73 2.53 -7.67
C MET A 47 -11.03 3.08 -8.25
N LEU A 48 -11.56 2.44 -9.30
CA LEU A 48 -12.84 2.82 -9.87
C LEU A 48 -13.98 2.70 -8.84
N TRP A 49 -13.98 1.63 -8.04
CA TRP A 49 -14.92 1.45 -6.94
C TRP A 49 -14.80 2.56 -5.90
N LEU A 50 -13.58 2.88 -5.46
CA LEU A 50 -13.30 3.96 -4.51
C LEU A 50 -13.85 5.31 -5.00
N LEU A 51 -13.48 5.68 -6.23
CA LEU A 51 -13.83 6.96 -6.84
C LEU A 51 -15.34 7.10 -7.07
N ARG A 52 -16.02 6.02 -7.50
CA ARG A 52 -17.46 6.04 -7.79
C ARG A 52 -18.32 5.93 -6.55
N ARG A 53 -17.97 5.05 -5.61
CA ARG A 53 -18.83 4.71 -4.47
C ARG A 53 -18.66 5.66 -3.29
N PHE A 54 -17.42 6.05 -2.99
CA PHE A 54 -17.12 6.80 -1.77
C PHE A 54 -16.80 8.27 -2.05
N LEU A 55 -16.17 8.57 -3.18
CA LEU A 55 -15.87 9.95 -3.59
C LEU A 55 -16.94 10.56 -4.52
N ASN A 56 -17.92 9.77 -4.96
CA ASN A 56 -19.04 10.20 -5.81
C ASN A 56 -18.62 10.96 -7.08
N LEU A 57 -17.44 10.65 -7.64
CA LEU A 57 -16.99 11.27 -8.88
C LEU A 57 -17.85 10.79 -10.06
N ASN A 58 -18.02 11.63 -11.08
CA ASN A 58 -18.70 11.25 -12.32
C ASN A 58 -17.93 10.11 -13.04
N ARG A 59 -18.59 9.44 -14.00
CA ARG A 59 -18.04 8.25 -14.65
C ARG A 59 -16.72 8.54 -15.37
N THR A 60 -16.64 9.67 -16.07
CA THR A 60 -15.47 10.04 -16.87
C THR A 60 -14.27 10.34 -15.98
N ALA A 61 -14.44 11.16 -14.94
CA ALA A 61 -13.38 11.46 -13.97
C ALA A 61 -12.92 10.20 -13.22
N ALA A 62 -13.85 9.31 -12.85
CA ALA A 62 -13.50 8.08 -12.17
C ALA A 62 -12.72 7.10 -13.07
N LEU A 63 -13.11 6.96 -14.35
CA LEU A 63 -12.35 6.17 -15.32
C LEU A 63 -10.97 6.76 -15.58
N ALA A 64 -10.88 8.09 -15.73
CA ALA A 64 -9.60 8.77 -15.88
C ALA A 64 -8.70 8.54 -14.65
N GLY A 65 -9.22 8.73 -13.44
CA GLY A 65 -8.47 8.51 -12.19
C GLY A 65 -8.01 7.06 -12.00
N ALA A 66 -8.89 6.08 -12.28
CA ALA A 66 -8.52 4.66 -12.21
C ALA A 66 -7.46 4.27 -13.27
N SER A 67 -7.56 4.84 -14.48
CA SER A 67 -6.57 4.65 -15.54
C SER A 67 -5.22 5.25 -15.16
N LEU A 68 -5.21 6.50 -14.68
CA LEU A 68 -3.99 7.18 -14.22
C LEU A 68 -3.33 6.44 -13.05
N PHE A 69 -4.12 5.91 -12.11
CA PHE A 69 -3.60 5.08 -11.03
C PHE A 69 -2.93 3.82 -11.57
N THR A 70 -3.54 3.15 -12.55
CA THR A 70 -3.05 1.85 -13.04
C THR A 70 -1.88 1.97 -14.02
N LEU A 71 -1.85 3.04 -14.81
CA LEU A 71 -0.88 3.30 -15.87
C LEU A 71 0.20 4.33 -15.47
N SER A 72 0.32 4.67 -14.18
CA SER A 72 1.27 5.69 -13.75
C SER A 72 2.71 5.28 -14.06
N ASN A 73 3.54 6.28 -14.40
CA ASN A 73 4.97 6.10 -14.68
C ASN A 73 5.73 5.46 -13.51
N VAL A 74 5.23 5.63 -12.28
CA VAL A 74 5.82 5.01 -11.07
C VAL A 74 5.92 3.49 -11.23
N TYR A 75 4.93 2.84 -11.84
CA TYR A 75 5.01 1.40 -12.07
C TYR A 75 6.04 1.02 -13.15
N TYR A 76 6.26 1.88 -14.13
CA TYR A 76 7.28 1.66 -15.16
C TYR A 76 8.68 1.73 -14.55
N VAL A 77 8.95 2.78 -13.79
CA VAL A 77 10.25 2.99 -13.10
C VAL A 77 10.56 1.83 -12.14
N HIS A 78 9.54 1.28 -11.47
CA HIS A 78 9.69 0.17 -10.53
C HIS A 78 9.38 -1.21 -11.11
N THR A 79 9.40 -1.40 -12.43
CA THR A 79 9.15 -2.72 -13.06
C THR A 79 10.12 -3.80 -12.57
N GLY A 80 11.36 -3.45 -12.24
CA GLY A 80 12.33 -4.37 -11.63
C GLY A 80 12.01 -4.79 -10.19
N HIS A 81 11.06 -4.13 -9.53
CA HIS A 81 10.65 -4.38 -8.13
C HIS A 81 9.18 -4.76 -8.08
N ALA A 82 8.84 -5.90 -8.69
CA ALA A 82 7.46 -6.32 -8.88
C ALA A 82 6.62 -6.40 -7.58
N HIS A 83 7.24 -6.54 -6.42
CA HIS A 83 6.54 -6.54 -5.13
C HIS A 83 5.88 -5.19 -4.83
N LEU A 84 6.47 -4.08 -5.30
CA LEU A 84 5.88 -2.75 -5.16
C LEU A 84 4.55 -2.63 -5.92
N MET A 85 4.29 -3.52 -6.90
CA MET A 85 2.98 -3.59 -7.54
C MET A 85 1.84 -3.99 -6.60
N ALA A 86 2.14 -4.54 -5.41
CA ALA A 86 1.14 -4.78 -4.36
C ALA A 86 0.43 -3.49 -3.92
N VAL A 87 0.98 -2.30 -4.20
CA VAL A 87 0.30 -1.00 -4.02
C VAL A 87 -1.04 -0.94 -4.77
N ALA A 88 -1.22 -1.72 -5.84
CA ALA A 88 -2.48 -1.84 -6.56
C ALA A 88 -3.63 -2.39 -5.69
N LEU A 89 -3.33 -3.04 -4.56
CA LEU A 89 -4.35 -3.54 -3.63
C LEU A 89 -4.84 -2.48 -2.64
N LEU A 90 -4.17 -1.33 -2.53
CA LEU A 90 -4.55 -0.28 -1.56
C LEU A 90 -5.94 0.32 -1.79
N PRO A 91 -6.39 0.60 -3.03
CA PRO A 91 -7.76 1.08 -3.23
C PRO A 91 -8.82 0.09 -2.70
N VAL A 92 -8.58 -1.21 -2.84
CA VAL A 92 -9.46 -2.26 -2.29
C VAL A 92 -9.46 -2.22 -0.77
N LEU A 93 -8.28 -2.14 -0.14
CA LEU A 93 -8.15 -2.01 1.31
C LEU A 93 -8.92 -0.79 1.84
N ILE A 94 -8.77 0.37 1.21
CA ILE A 94 -9.48 1.59 1.57
C ILE A 94 -10.99 1.39 1.42
N CYS A 95 -11.45 0.80 0.32
CA CYS A 95 -12.87 0.53 0.12
C CYS A 95 -13.44 -0.41 1.19
N LEU A 96 -12.69 -1.42 1.64
CA LEU A 96 -13.12 -2.31 2.73
C LEU A 96 -13.28 -1.52 4.05
N ILE A 97 -12.34 -0.65 4.38
CA ILE A 97 -12.40 0.21 5.57
C ILE A 97 -13.60 1.18 5.50
N LEU A 98 -13.84 1.79 4.34
CA LEU A 98 -14.96 2.70 4.14
C LEU A 98 -16.31 1.95 4.13
N SER A 99 -16.33 0.71 3.63
CA SER A 99 -17.51 -0.17 3.69
C SER A 99 -17.85 -0.56 5.12
N TYR A 100 -16.84 -0.84 5.97
CA TYR A 100 -17.06 -1.04 7.41
C TYR A 100 -17.79 0.16 8.02
N ARG A 101 -17.27 1.38 7.79
CA ARG A 101 -17.89 2.60 8.31
C ARG A 101 -19.32 2.80 7.79
N GLN A 102 -19.55 2.53 6.50
CA GLN A 102 -20.87 2.64 5.91
C GLN A 102 -21.88 1.68 6.56
N MET A 103 -21.54 0.39 6.68
CA MET A 103 -22.43 -0.62 7.26
C MET A 103 -22.66 -0.40 8.76
N HIS A 104 -21.62 0.02 9.48
CA HIS A 104 -21.72 0.38 10.89
C HIS A 104 -22.72 1.52 11.11
N ASN A 105 -22.66 2.56 10.28
CA ASN A 105 -23.59 3.70 10.36
C ASN A 105 -25.04 3.31 10.01
N LEU A 106 -25.24 2.27 9.21
CA LEU A 106 -26.57 1.72 8.90
C LEU A 106 -27.08 0.77 10.01
N GLY A 107 -26.31 0.52 11.07
CA GLY A 107 -26.64 -0.45 12.12
C GLY A 107 -26.44 -1.92 11.72
N GLU A 108 -25.90 -2.19 10.53
CA GLU A 108 -25.63 -3.55 10.03
C GLU A 108 -24.33 -4.12 10.59
N ASN A 109 -24.24 -4.25 11.92
CA ASN A 109 -23.01 -4.58 12.64
C ASN A 109 -22.33 -5.87 12.15
N ARG A 110 -23.09 -6.91 11.80
CA ARG A 110 -22.51 -8.17 11.29
C ARG A 110 -21.76 -7.96 9.97
N ARG A 111 -22.34 -7.23 9.02
CA ARG A 111 -21.70 -6.92 7.74
C ARG A 111 -20.52 -5.98 7.93
N ALA A 112 -20.64 -5.01 8.83
CA ALA A 112 -19.52 -4.16 9.21
C ALA A 112 -18.32 -5.00 9.71
N LEU A 113 -18.57 -5.97 10.60
CA LEU A 113 -17.51 -6.85 11.11
C LEU A 113 -16.85 -7.71 10.02
N VAL A 114 -17.59 -8.14 9.00
CA VAL A 114 -17.02 -8.83 7.84
C VAL A 114 -16.06 -7.91 7.07
N PHE A 115 -16.45 -6.65 6.83
CA PHE A 115 -15.59 -5.70 6.12
C PHE A 115 -14.31 -5.34 6.86
N ILE A 116 -14.38 -5.11 8.18
CA ILE A 116 -13.18 -4.81 8.97
C ILE A 116 -12.28 -6.04 9.10
N GLY A 117 -12.85 -7.24 9.23
CA GLY A 117 -12.10 -8.50 9.18
C GLY A 117 -11.37 -8.66 7.84
N ALA A 118 -12.05 -8.47 6.71
CA ALA A 118 -11.45 -8.53 5.38
C ALA A 118 -10.35 -7.49 5.18
N ALA A 119 -10.54 -6.25 5.67
CA ALA A 119 -9.52 -5.21 5.63
C ALA A 119 -8.28 -5.60 6.45
N ALA A 120 -8.47 -6.10 7.67
CA ALA A 120 -7.40 -6.57 8.54
C ALA A 120 -6.63 -7.74 7.92
N THR A 121 -7.33 -8.71 7.34
CA THR A 121 -6.73 -9.83 6.61
C THR A 121 -5.90 -9.33 5.43
N LEU A 122 -6.46 -8.48 4.57
CA LEU A 122 -5.74 -7.95 3.40
C LEU A 122 -4.49 -7.16 3.82
N HIS A 123 -4.57 -6.35 4.88
CA HIS A 123 -3.43 -5.58 5.36
C HIS A 123 -2.33 -6.48 5.95
N ALA A 124 -2.67 -7.51 6.72
CA ALA A 124 -1.69 -8.50 7.20
C ALA A 124 -1.03 -9.26 6.04
N LEU A 125 -1.81 -9.64 5.01
CA LEU A 125 -1.27 -10.29 3.82
C LEU A 125 -0.41 -9.34 2.96
N LEU A 126 -0.66 -8.03 3.00
CA LEU A 126 0.24 -7.03 2.39
C LEU A 126 1.60 -7.02 3.08
N PHE A 127 1.67 -7.08 4.42
CA PHE A 127 2.96 -7.22 5.11
C PHE A 127 3.73 -8.47 4.66
N PHE A 128 3.03 -9.58 4.43
CA PHE A 128 3.65 -10.81 3.99
C PHE A 128 4.02 -10.82 2.50
N THR A 129 3.32 -10.04 1.68
CA THR A 129 3.56 -9.97 0.23
C THR A 129 4.62 -8.94 -0.12
N ALA A 130 4.47 -7.73 0.42
CA ALA A 130 5.34 -6.59 0.22
C ALA A 130 5.39 -5.76 1.51
N PHE A 131 6.42 -6.02 2.33
CA PHE A 131 6.59 -5.42 3.64
C PHE A 131 6.56 -3.89 3.57
N TYR A 132 7.25 -3.31 2.58
CA TYR A 132 7.28 -1.85 2.40
C TYR A 132 5.88 -1.28 2.19
N ILE A 133 5.07 -1.88 1.32
CA ILE A 133 3.70 -1.43 1.05
C ILE A 133 2.83 -1.56 2.31
N GLY A 134 2.91 -2.70 3.02
CA GLY A 134 2.18 -2.92 4.28
C GLY A 134 2.55 -1.89 5.37
N TRP A 135 3.85 -1.66 5.57
CA TRP A 135 4.39 -0.72 6.55
C TRP A 135 4.02 0.73 6.25
N PHE A 136 4.27 1.21 5.02
CA PHE A 136 3.95 2.61 4.65
C PHE A 136 2.45 2.86 4.66
N THR A 137 1.62 1.86 4.37
CA THR A 137 0.17 1.98 4.53
C THR A 137 -0.23 2.19 5.99
N ALA A 138 0.39 1.45 6.92
CA ALA A 138 0.14 1.64 8.36
C ALA A 138 0.61 3.02 8.84
N LEU A 139 1.83 3.43 8.44
CA LEU A 139 2.41 4.72 8.79
C LEU A 139 1.56 5.89 8.25
N CYS A 140 1.26 5.91 6.95
CA CYS A 140 0.43 6.94 6.34
C CYS A 140 -0.99 6.93 6.91
N GLY A 141 -1.55 5.76 7.21
CA GLY A 141 -2.84 5.63 7.89
C GLY A 141 -2.82 6.25 9.30
N ALA A 142 -1.77 6.01 10.08
CA ALA A 142 -1.60 6.61 11.40
C ALA A 142 -1.48 8.14 11.32
N VAL A 143 -0.64 8.65 10.42
CA VAL A 143 -0.50 10.10 10.18
C VAL A 143 -1.84 10.70 9.75
N PHE A 144 -2.56 10.06 8.83
CA PHE A 144 -3.88 10.50 8.39
C PHE A 144 -4.88 10.57 9.55
N LEU A 145 -4.92 9.56 10.43
CA LEU A 145 -5.79 9.56 11.61
C LEU A 145 -5.45 10.72 12.56
N VAL A 146 -4.17 10.96 12.82
CA VAL A 146 -3.73 12.09 13.66
C VAL A 146 -4.20 13.42 13.05
N VAL A 147 -3.91 13.64 11.77
CA VAL A 147 -4.34 14.87 11.06
C VAL A 147 -5.86 15.01 11.05
N TYR A 148 -6.59 13.92 10.80
CA TYR A 148 -8.06 13.90 10.78
C TYR A 148 -8.64 14.32 12.14
N PHE A 149 -8.15 13.76 13.25
CA PHE A 149 -8.67 14.10 14.58
C PHE A 149 -8.25 15.51 15.02
N LEU A 150 -7.05 15.97 14.65
CA LEU A 150 -6.63 17.36 14.89
C LEU A 150 -7.50 18.34 14.10
N ALA A 151 -7.69 18.12 12.80
CA ALA A 151 -8.53 18.96 11.96
C ALA A 151 -9.98 19.00 12.46
N ARG A 152 -10.52 17.85 12.88
CA ARG A 152 -11.86 17.78 13.46
C ARG A 152 -11.99 18.57 14.76
N ARG A 153 -10.95 18.56 15.61
CA ARG A 153 -10.94 19.35 16.86
C ARG A 153 -10.87 20.85 16.59
N THR A 154 -10.13 21.28 15.57
CA THR A 154 -9.91 22.71 15.26
C THR A 154 -11.07 23.32 14.46
N TYR A 155 -11.64 22.58 13.51
CA TYR A 155 -12.60 23.11 12.53
C TYR A 155 -14.02 22.51 12.66
N GLY A 156 -14.23 21.50 13.50
CA GLY A 156 -15.53 20.83 13.62
C GLY A 156 -16.48 21.53 14.59
N SER A 157 -17.70 21.83 14.15
CA SER A 157 -18.80 22.38 14.98
C SER A 157 -19.31 21.38 16.03
N ASP A 158 -19.22 20.08 15.76
CA ASP A 158 -19.66 18.98 16.64
C ASP A 158 -18.47 18.08 17.03
N SER A 159 -17.79 18.45 18.10
CA SER A 159 -16.66 17.68 18.64
C SER A 159 -17.16 16.55 19.54
N ILE A 160 -17.70 15.48 18.94
CA ILE A 160 -17.84 14.21 19.67
C ILE A 160 -16.44 13.84 20.21
N PRO A 161 -16.27 13.64 21.53
CA PRO A 161 -14.98 13.30 22.09
C PRO A 161 -14.40 12.06 21.44
N LEU A 162 -13.08 12.04 21.22
CA LEU A 162 -12.38 10.87 20.66
C LEU A 162 -12.74 9.59 21.41
N ALA A 163 -12.84 9.66 22.74
CA ALA A 163 -13.25 8.53 23.58
C ALA A 163 -14.64 7.98 23.21
N SER A 164 -15.62 8.84 22.96
CA SER A 164 -16.97 8.44 22.56
C SER A 164 -16.98 7.84 21.16
N TYR A 165 -16.19 8.39 20.23
CA TYR A 165 -16.00 7.82 18.91
C TYR A 165 -15.39 6.42 18.98
N LEU A 166 -14.31 6.25 19.76
CA LEU A 166 -13.64 4.96 19.92
C LEU A 166 -14.54 3.91 20.58
N ARG A 167 -15.34 4.30 21.60
CA ARG A 167 -16.32 3.40 22.23
C ARG A 167 -17.36 2.90 21.24
N GLY A 168 -17.86 3.77 20.36
CA GLY A 168 -18.81 3.39 19.31
C GLY A 168 -18.26 2.36 18.33
N HIS A 169 -16.95 2.37 18.10
CA HIS A 169 -16.27 1.45 17.17
C HIS A 169 -15.49 0.32 17.84
N LEU A 170 -15.55 0.20 19.17
CA LEU A 170 -14.72 -0.72 19.95
C LEU A 170 -14.85 -2.18 19.48
N PRO A 171 -16.06 -2.73 19.21
CA PRO A 171 -16.18 -4.10 18.71
C PRO A 171 -15.45 -4.30 17.37
N GLY A 172 -15.56 -3.34 16.45
CA GLY A 172 -14.88 -3.40 15.15
C GLY A 172 -13.35 -3.29 15.29
N ILE A 173 -12.87 -2.44 16.21
CA ILE A 173 -11.44 -2.31 16.52
C ILE A 173 -10.89 -3.62 17.09
N VAL A 174 -11.58 -4.21 18.06
CA VAL A 174 -11.16 -5.47 18.69
C VAL A 174 -11.14 -6.61 17.67
N VAL A 175 -12.20 -6.77 16.89
CA VAL A 175 -12.26 -7.81 15.84
C VAL A 175 -11.17 -7.58 14.79
N GLY A 176 -10.99 -6.35 14.31
CA GLY A 176 -9.94 -6.02 13.35
C GLY A 176 -8.54 -6.34 13.86
N LEU A 177 -8.22 -5.95 15.11
CA LEU A 177 -6.94 -6.26 15.74
C LEU A 177 -6.71 -7.76 15.91
N LEU A 178 -7.71 -8.50 16.39
CA LEU A 178 -7.61 -9.95 16.56
C LEU A 178 -7.35 -10.64 15.21
N VAL A 179 -8.12 -10.30 14.18
CA VAL A 179 -7.93 -10.86 12.83
C VAL A 179 -6.56 -10.49 12.28
N PHE A 180 -6.12 -9.24 12.42
CA PHE A 180 -4.80 -8.80 11.98
C PHE A 180 -3.69 -9.59 12.67
N CYS A 181 -3.73 -9.71 14.00
CA CYS A 181 -2.73 -10.46 14.77
C CYS A 181 -2.66 -11.93 14.35
N VAL A 182 -3.81 -12.59 14.18
CA VAL A 182 -3.87 -13.98 13.70
C VAL A 182 -3.27 -14.09 12.31
N MET A 183 -3.64 -13.21 11.38
CA MET A 183 -3.16 -13.24 10.00
C MET A 183 -1.70 -12.80 9.82
N MET A 184 -1.13 -12.07 10.78
CA MET A 184 0.30 -11.74 10.82
C MET A 184 1.18 -12.90 11.29
N THR A 185 0.61 -13.94 11.88
CA THR A 185 1.35 -15.13 12.34
C THR A 185 2.31 -15.71 11.28
N PRO A 186 1.90 -15.99 10.02
CA PRO A 186 2.82 -16.52 9.00
C PRO A 186 3.98 -15.58 8.68
N PHE A 187 3.73 -14.27 8.61
CA PHE A 187 4.78 -13.27 8.40
C PHE A 187 5.79 -13.31 9.55
N CYS A 188 5.31 -13.23 10.80
CA CYS A 188 6.15 -13.26 11.99
C CYS A 188 6.94 -14.56 12.11
N ALA A 189 6.29 -15.71 11.87
CA ALA A 189 6.94 -17.03 11.92
C ALA A 189 8.04 -17.18 10.86
N THR A 190 7.89 -16.53 9.71
CA THR A 190 8.88 -16.58 8.62
C THR A 190 10.04 -15.63 8.87
N TYR A 191 9.76 -14.36 9.20
CA TYR A 191 10.78 -13.29 9.20
C TYR A 191 11.44 -13.06 10.57
N LEU A 192 10.76 -13.29 11.70
CA LEU A 192 11.37 -13.07 13.03
C LEU A 192 12.59 -13.97 13.31
N PRO A 193 12.57 -15.28 12.97
CA PRO A 193 13.76 -16.12 13.18
C PRO A 193 14.96 -15.65 12.39
N ILE A 194 14.74 -15.20 11.14
CA ILE A 194 15.79 -14.69 10.26
C ILE A 194 16.35 -13.39 10.82
N MET A 195 15.50 -12.46 11.22
CA MET A 195 15.93 -11.20 11.84
C MET A 195 16.80 -11.43 13.10
N LYS A 196 16.50 -12.46 13.90
CA LYS A 196 17.32 -12.83 15.06
C LYS A 196 18.68 -13.42 14.67
N GLN A 197 18.79 -14.06 13.51
CA GLN A 197 20.02 -14.69 13.02
C GLN A 197 20.94 -13.69 12.31
N THR A 198 20.39 -12.85 11.44
CA THR A 198 21.16 -11.92 10.60
C THR A 198 21.34 -10.54 11.23
N GLY A 199 20.57 -10.22 12.27
CA GLY A 199 20.40 -8.86 12.75
C GLY A 199 19.56 -8.01 11.81
N GLY A 200 19.35 -6.75 12.18
CA GLY A 200 18.71 -5.72 11.36
C GLY A 200 19.69 -4.61 10.99
N ARG A 201 19.35 -3.80 9.99
CA ARG A 201 20.12 -2.59 9.65
C ARG A 201 19.98 -1.55 10.74
N THR A 202 21.05 -0.81 11.00
CA THR A 202 21.00 0.30 11.96
C THR A 202 20.22 1.48 11.40
N PHE A 203 19.70 2.34 12.26
CA PHE A 203 19.05 3.58 11.81
C PHE A 203 20.02 4.47 11.00
N ALA A 204 21.29 4.52 11.38
CA ALA A 204 22.31 5.27 10.66
C ALA A 204 22.51 4.77 9.21
N GLU A 205 22.52 3.45 9.02
CA GLU A 205 22.57 2.83 7.69
C GLU A 205 21.32 3.16 6.86
N ALA A 206 20.13 3.13 7.47
CA ALA A 206 18.89 3.49 6.78
C ALA A 206 18.82 4.98 6.42
N LEU A 207 19.33 5.86 7.29
CA LEU A 207 19.34 7.30 7.10
C LEU A 207 20.14 7.73 5.86
N LEU A 208 21.21 6.98 5.52
CA LEU A 208 22.02 7.23 4.32
C LEU A 208 21.21 7.15 3.02
N TYR A 209 20.16 6.31 3.00
CA TYR A 209 19.27 6.14 1.84
C TYR A 209 18.00 6.99 1.93
N SER A 210 17.84 7.81 2.97
CA SER A 210 16.65 8.64 3.15
C SER A 210 16.57 9.74 2.09
N ALA A 211 15.35 10.04 1.63
CA ALA A 211 15.11 11.13 0.70
C ALA A 211 15.37 12.48 1.39
N GLU A 212 16.10 13.35 0.71
CA GLU A 212 16.30 14.73 1.14
C GLU A 212 15.13 15.61 0.65
N PRO A 213 14.85 16.77 1.27
CA PRO A 213 13.80 17.67 0.79
C PRO A 213 13.96 18.09 -0.68
N ILE A 214 15.19 18.08 -1.19
CA ILE A 214 15.51 18.41 -2.58
C ILE A 214 15.11 17.29 -3.56
N ASP A 215 15.02 16.04 -3.09
CA ASP A 215 14.65 14.89 -3.92
C ASP A 215 13.19 14.99 -4.39
N VAL A 216 12.34 15.78 -3.70
CA VAL A 216 10.95 16.05 -4.10
C VAL A 216 10.84 16.70 -5.48
N ILE A 217 11.85 17.50 -5.85
CA ILE A 217 11.90 18.17 -7.17
C ILE A 217 12.90 17.50 -8.11
N ASN A 218 13.60 16.45 -7.68
CA ASN A 218 14.50 15.68 -8.51
C ASN A 218 13.69 14.73 -9.41
N ILE A 219 13.51 15.14 -10.67
CA ILE A 219 12.70 14.45 -11.67
C ILE A 219 13.55 13.72 -12.73
N GLY A 220 14.86 13.66 -12.50
CA GLY A 220 15.84 13.06 -13.41
C GLY A 220 16.20 13.94 -14.62
N PRO A 221 17.42 13.79 -15.17
CA PRO A 221 17.90 14.61 -16.30
C PRO A 221 17.19 14.30 -17.63
N ASP A 222 16.56 13.13 -17.75
CA ASP A 222 15.88 12.67 -18.96
C ASP A 222 14.41 13.08 -19.05
N ASN A 223 13.92 13.88 -18.09
CA ASN A 223 12.54 14.36 -18.10
C ASN A 223 12.28 15.33 -19.26
N LEU A 224 11.55 14.89 -20.30
CA LEU A 224 11.30 15.68 -21.51
C LEU A 224 10.58 17.02 -21.25
N VAL A 225 9.73 17.08 -20.22
CA VAL A 225 8.89 18.26 -19.94
C VAL A 225 9.70 19.35 -19.26
N TRP A 226 10.51 19.00 -18.28
CA TRP A 226 11.18 19.96 -17.40
C TRP A 226 12.68 20.12 -17.68
N ARG A 227 13.29 19.20 -18.42
CA ARG A 227 14.70 19.27 -18.81
C ARG A 227 15.09 20.60 -19.44
N PRO A 228 14.31 21.24 -20.34
CA PRO A 228 14.70 22.53 -20.91
C PRO A 228 14.88 23.64 -19.87
N LEU A 229 14.12 23.58 -18.77
CA LEU A 229 14.13 24.61 -17.73
C LEU A 229 15.12 24.32 -16.60
N LEU A 230 15.35 23.04 -16.29
CA LEU A 230 16.07 22.62 -15.07
C LEU A 230 17.35 21.81 -15.33
N ARG A 231 17.83 21.69 -16.57
CA ARG A 231 18.95 20.80 -16.94
C ARG A 231 20.17 20.91 -16.02
N ASP A 232 20.71 22.12 -15.83
CA ASP A 232 21.95 22.32 -15.07
C ASP A 232 21.76 22.03 -13.58
N PHE A 233 20.58 22.34 -13.06
CA PHE A 233 20.19 22.04 -11.69
C PHE A 233 20.02 20.52 -11.49
N MET A 234 19.33 19.83 -12.40
CA MET A 234 19.12 18.38 -12.34
C MET A 234 20.43 17.60 -12.47
N ASN A 235 21.34 18.01 -13.34
CA ASN A 235 22.66 17.37 -13.47
C ASN A 235 23.46 17.45 -12.16
N ARG A 236 23.38 18.58 -11.43
CA ARG A 236 24.04 18.74 -10.12
C ARG A 236 23.38 17.92 -9.01
N LEU A 237 22.08 17.68 -9.10
CA LEU A 237 21.36 16.81 -8.16
C LEU A 237 21.73 15.34 -8.38
N TRP A 238 21.85 14.91 -9.64
CA TRP A 238 22.17 13.53 -10.00
C TRP A 238 23.59 13.10 -9.61
N THR A 239 24.53 14.04 -9.52
CA THR A 239 25.91 13.78 -9.06
C THR A 239 26.04 13.66 -7.54
N ARG A 240 24.97 13.86 -6.77
CA ARG A 240 24.98 13.72 -5.31
C ARG A 240 24.96 12.25 -4.89
N PRO A 241 25.48 11.89 -3.71
CA PRO A 241 25.32 10.56 -3.15
C PRO A 241 23.82 10.17 -3.09
N GLY A 242 23.45 9.06 -3.75
CA GLY A 242 22.06 8.62 -3.87
C GLY A 242 21.21 9.36 -4.89
N GLY A 243 21.74 10.35 -5.62
CA GLY A 243 20.98 11.15 -6.60
C GLY A 243 20.60 10.39 -7.86
N GLY A 244 21.39 9.38 -8.26
CA GLY A 244 21.16 8.54 -9.44
C GLY A 244 20.52 7.17 -9.17
N GLU A 245 20.38 6.78 -7.90
CA GLU A 245 19.81 5.48 -7.47
C GLU A 245 18.42 5.59 -6.85
N LYS A 246 17.93 6.82 -6.59
CA LYS A 246 16.60 7.13 -6.09
C LYS A 246 15.69 7.60 -7.22
#